data_AF-A0A543FVJ7-F1
#
_entry.id   AF-A0A543FVJ7-F1
#
_cell.length_a   1.000
_cell.length_b   1.000
_cell.length_c   1.000
_cell.angle_alpha   90.00
_cell.angle_beta   90.00
_cell.angle_gamma   90.00
#
_symmetry.space_group_name_H-M   'P 1'
#
loop_
_entity.id
_entity.type
_entity.pdbx_description
1 polymer ?
#
loop_
_entity_poly.entity_id
_entity_poly.type
_entity_poly.pdbx_seq_one_letter_code
_entity_poly.pdbx_strand_id
1 'polypeptide(L)'
;MRDDVYSVHATRPDETGGVEVVFRTEREAIAYARDRSKDWRVLAASVTRFTIGELGTRHPVAWFVDGEPQGPRAGRPGGRFYPAG
;
A
#
# COMPACT_ATOMS: atom_id res chain seq x y z
N MET A 1 10.83 9.12 18.67
CA MET A 1 9.88 9.39 17.56
C MET A 1 10.09 8.25 16.58
N ARG A 2 9.05 7.46 16.25
CA ARG A 2 9.19 6.42 15.22
C ARG A 2 9.10 7.12 13.87
N ASP A 3 10.07 6.90 12.99
CA ASP A 3 10.08 7.43 11.63
C ASP A 3 9.18 6.58 10.74
N ASP A 4 7.88 6.58 11.06
CA ASP A 4 6.85 5.95 10.25
C ASP A 4 6.70 6.72 8.94
N VAL A 5 6.74 6.00 7.83
CA VAL A 5 6.53 6.54 6.49
C VAL A 5 5.50 5.71 5.73
N TYR A 6 4.95 6.31 4.69
CA TYR A 6 3.85 5.76 3.91
C TYR A 6 4.27 5.69 2.44
N SER A 7 4.48 4.49 1.91
CA SER A 7 4.74 4.29 0.49
C SER A 7 3.45 4.11 -0.30
N VAL A 8 3.38 4.77 -1.45
CA VAL A 8 2.34 4.53 -2.46
C VAL A 8 2.91 3.68 -3.59
N HIS A 9 2.22 2.59 -3.91
CA HIS A 9 2.57 1.73 -5.04
C HIS A 9 1.44 1.79 -6.07
N ALA A 10 1.78 2.04 -7.33
CA ALA A 10 0.84 1.95 -8.44
C ALA A 10 0.98 0.59 -9.12
N THR A 11 -0.15 -0.05 -9.40
CA THR A 11 -0.21 -1.23 -10.26
C THR A 11 -0.53 -0.77 -11.68
N ARG A 12 0.31 -1.10 -12.64
CA ARG A 12 0.08 -0.80 -14.07
C ARG A 12 0.02 -2.11 -14.85
N PRO A 13 -0.62 -2.15 -16.03
CA PRO A 13 -0.76 -3.38 -16.82
C PRO A 13 0.58 -4.03 -17.20
N ASP A 14 1.61 -3.21 -17.37
CA ASP A 14 2.95 -3.54 -17.84
C ASP A 14 4.03 -3.45 -16.76
N GLU A 15 3.66 -3.08 -15.52
CA GLU A 15 4.61 -2.83 -14.44
C GLU A 15 4.19 -3.52 -13.15
N THR A 16 5.11 -4.30 -12.56
CA THR A 16 4.90 -4.92 -11.26
C THR A 16 5.56 -4.09 -10.16
N GLY A 17 4.73 -3.41 -9.34
CA GLY A 17 5.02 -3.22 -7.92
C GLY A 17 6.10 -2.20 -7.52
N GLY A 18 6.48 -1.26 -8.40
CA GLY A 18 7.34 -0.13 -8.03
C GLY A 18 6.72 0.74 -6.93
N VAL A 19 7.52 1.21 -5.97
CA VAL A 19 7.14 2.34 -5.10
C VAL A 19 7.19 3.60 -5.96
N GLU A 20 6.08 4.31 -6.07
CA GLU A 20 6.07 5.59 -6.79
C GLU A 20 6.57 6.73 -5.91
N VAL A 21 6.03 6.84 -4.69
CA VAL A 21 6.28 7.99 -3.79
C VAL A 21 6.22 7.54 -2.33
N VAL A 22 6.98 8.22 -1.47
CA VAL A 22 6.95 8.04 -0.01
C VAL A 22 6.54 9.36 0.66
N PHE A 23 5.61 9.28 1.60
CA PHE A 23 5.09 10.40 2.38
C PHE A 23 5.40 10.24 3.87
N ARG A 24 5.46 11.36 4.59
CA ARG A 24 5.58 11.38 6.06
C ARG A 24 4.23 11.30 6.77
N THR A 25 3.13 11.53 6.05
CA THR A 25 1.79 11.51 6.65
C THR A 25 0.86 10.57 5.90
N GLU A 26 0.00 9.88 6.67
CA GLU A 26 -1.00 8.96 6.12
C GLU A 26 -1.98 9.67 5.19
N ARG A 27 -2.43 10.85 5.61
CA ARG A 27 -3.44 11.64 4.91
C ARG A 27 -2.99 12.03 3.51
N GLU A 28 -1.73 12.48 3.36
CA GLU A 28 -1.17 12.85 2.06
C GLU A 28 -1.00 11.62 1.17
N ALA A 29 -0.51 10.50 1.72
CA ALA A 29 -0.38 9.25 0.99
C ALA A 29 -1.73 8.73 0.48
N ILE A 30 -2.77 8.78 1.32
CA ILE A 30 -4.14 8.38 0.94
C ILE A 30 -4.71 9.30 -0.15
N ALA A 31 -4.57 10.62 0.01
CA ALA A 31 -5.05 11.58 -0.98
C ALA A 31 -4.37 11.35 -2.33
N TYR A 32 -3.04 11.19 -2.33
CA TYR A 32 -2.27 10.89 -3.53
C TYR A 32 -2.68 9.55 -4.15
N ALA A 33 -2.75 8.46 -3.38
CA ALA A 33 -3.11 7.15 -3.90
C ALA A 33 -4.53 7.14 -4.51
N ARG A 34 -5.48 7.81 -3.88
CA ARG A 34 -6.85 7.93 -4.39
C ARG A 34 -6.87 8.65 -5.74
N ASP A 35 -6.19 9.78 -5.85
CA ASP A 35 -6.11 10.54 -7.10
C ASP A 35 -5.40 9.74 -8.19
N ARG A 36 -4.23 9.18 -7.84
CA ARG A 36 -3.40 8.39 -8.74
C ARG A 36 -4.10 7.17 -9.31
N SER A 37 -5.00 6.54 -8.55
CA SER A 37 -5.77 5.39 -9.02
C SER A 37 -6.79 5.70 -10.12
N LYS A 38 -7.01 6.98 -10.46
CA LYS A 38 -7.86 7.43 -11.57
C LYS A 38 -7.09 7.65 -12.87
N ASP A 39 -5.75 7.62 -12.82
CA ASP A 39 -4.96 7.75 -14.04
C ASP A 39 -5.18 6.55 -14.95
N TRP A 40 -5.36 6.82 -16.24
CA TRP A 40 -5.76 5.82 -17.24
C TRP A 40 -4.80 4.63 -17.41
N ARG A 41 -3.55 4.72 -16.93
CA ARG A 41 -2.57 3.63 -16.92
C ARG A 41 -2.42 2.93 -15.57
N VAL A 42 -3.11 3.41 -14.54
CA VAL A 42 -3.03 2.87 -13.19
C VAL A 42 -4.28 2.02 -12.96
N LEU A 43 -4.06 0.71 -12.81
CA LEU A 43 -5.13 -0.22 -12.48
C LEU A 43 -5.58 -0.08 -11.02
N ALA A 44 -4.63 0.30 -10.15
CA ALA A 44 -4.88 0.51 -8.74
C ALA A 44 -3.70 1.18 -8.02
N ALA A 45 -3.95 1.74 -6.84
CA ALA A 45 -2.90 2.28 -5.96
C ALA A 45 -3.05 1.76 -4.52
N SER A 46 -1.95 1.30 -3.90
CA SER A 46 -1.90 0.90 -2.48
C SER A 46 -1.08 1.85 -1.64
N VAL A 47 -1.44 1.98 -0.37
CA VAL A 47 -0.66 2.66 0.67
C VAL A 47 -0.16 1.63 1.67
N THR A 48 1.14 1.64 1.96
CA THR A 48 1.76 0.79 2.99
C THR A 48 2.51 1.67 3.99
N ARG A 49 2.23 1.50 5.28
CA ARG A 49 3.01 2.10 6.37
C ARG A 49 4.18 1.20 6.75
N PHE A 50 5.34 1.77 7.05
CA PHE A 50 6.44 1.05 7.71
C PHE A 50 7.35 2.01 8.49
N THR A 51 8.11 1.47 9.44
CA THR A 51 9.14 2.23 10.17
C THR A 51 10.47 2.15 9.42
N ILE A 52 11.14 3.27 9.19
CA ILE A 52 12.49 3.27 8.62
C ILE A 52 13.46 2.55 9.57
N GLY A 53 14.30 1.66 9.02
CA GLY A 53 15.32 0.95 9.78
C GLY A 53 14.81 -0.24 10.60
N GLU A 54 13.50 -0.54 10.55
CA GLU A 54 12.90 -1.63 11.31
C GLU A 54 12.24 -2.67 10.38
N LEU A 55 12.78 -3.88 10.37
CA LEU A 55 12.27 -4.97 9.54
C LEU A 55 10.91 -5.47 10.06
N GLY A 56 10.05 -5.94 9.14
CA GLY A 56 8.77 -6.56 9.49
C GLY A 56 7.64 -5.59 9.85
N THR A 57 7.84 -4.28 9.70
CA THR A 57 6.87 -3.24 10.10
C THR A 57 5.91 -2.81 8.97
N ARG A 58 5.93 -3.49 7.82
CA ARG A 58 5.05 -3.16 6.69
C ARG A 58 3.60 -3.51 7.02
N HIS A 59 2.72 -2.52 6.95
CA HIS A 59 1.31 -2.65 7.21
C HIS A 59 0.49 -1.98 6.09
N PRO A 60 -0.42 -2.70 5.41
CA PRO A 60 -1.29 -2.09 4.42
C PRO A 60 -2.26 -1.12 5.10
N VAL A 61 -2.43 0.05 4.51
CA VAL A 61 -3.27 1.14 5.05
C VAL A 61 -4.52 1.33 4.19
N ALA A 62 -4.35 1.44 2.87
CA ALA A 62 -5.44 1.69 1.94
C ALA A 62 -5.15 1.09 0.56
N TRP A 63 -6.22 0.86 -0.20
CA TRP A 63 -6.18 0.39 -1.58
C TRP A 63 -7.29 1.09 -2.36
N PHE A 64 -6.97 1.60 -3.55
CA PHE A 64 -7.90 2.32 -4.41
C PHE A 64 -7.89 1.76 -5.82
N VAL A 65 -9.07 1.71 -6.43
CA VAL A 65 -9.30 1.41 -7.86
C VAL A 65 -10.23 2.47 -8.38
N ASP A 66 -9.84 3.20 -9.42
CA ASP A 66 -10.63 4.29 -10.01
C ASP A 66 -11.13 5.32 -8.98
N GLY A 67 -10.27 5.68 -8.02
CA GLY A 67 -10.59 6.62 -6.95
C GLY A 67 -11.48 6.06 -5.84
N GLU A 68 -11.93 4.81 -5.94
CA GLU A 68 -12.81 4.19 -4.98
C GLU A 68 -12.05 3.32 -3.97
N PRO A 69 -12.26 3.53 -2.66
CA PRO A 69 -11.62 2.75 -1.62
C PRO A 69 -12.11 1.31 -1.70
N GLN A 70 -11.17 0.39 -1.60
CA GLN A 70 -11.46 -1.02 -1.64
C GLN A 70 -11.39 -1.57 -0.22
N GLY A 71 -12.35 -2.44 0.12
CA GLY A 71 -12.32 -3.16 1.39
C GLY A 71 -11.03 -3.99 1.51
N PRO A 72 -10.62 -4.35 2.74
CA PRO A 72 -9.44 -5.18 2.95
C PRO A 72 -9.56 -6.47 2.15
N ARG A 73 -8.69 -6.63 1.14
CA ARG A 73 -8.59 -7.86 0.35
C ARG A 73 -7.98 -8.94 1.23
N ALA A 74 -8.86 -9.72 1.86
CA ALA A 74 -8.58 -10.91 2.65
C ALA A 74 -7.73 -10.68 3.93
N GLY A 75 -8.19 -11.27 5.03
CA GLY A 75 -7.38 -11.41 6.23
C GLY A 75 -6.06 -12.13 5.92
N ARG A 76 -5.00 -11.77 6.66
CA ARG A 76 -3.65 -12.35 6.58
C ARG A 76 -3.68 -13.81 6.12
N PRO A 77 -2.97 -14.20 5.05
CA PRO A 77 -2.64 -15.60 4.82
C PRO A 77 -1.59 -16.02 5.87
N GLY A 78 -2.04 -16.26 7.10
CA GLY A 78 -1.14 -16.50 8.23
C GLY A 78 -1.55 -17.65 9.16
N GLY A 79 -2.75 -18.21 9.01
CA GLY A 79 -3.21 -19.29 9.90
C GLY A 79 -2.98 -20.71 9.38
N ARG A 80 -2.75 -20.91 8.07
CA ARG A 80 -2.85 -22.25 7.44
C ARG A 80 -1.62 -22.70 6.65
N PHE A 81 -0.60 -21.85 6.49
CA PHE A 81 0.56 -22.15 5.64
C PHE A 81 1.89 -22.30 6.39
N TYR A 82 1.88 -22.23 7.73
CA TYR A 82 3.05 -22.59 8.54
C TYR A 82 2.67 -23.78 9.44
N PRO A 83 3.27 -24.98 9.28
CA PRO A 83 3.17 -26.00 10.31
C PRO A 83 3.89 -25.46 11.56
N ALA A 84 3.19 -25.42 12.68
CA ALA A 84 3.82 -25.23 13.98
C ALA A 84 4.73 -26.43 14.22
N GLY A 85 6.04 -26.19 14.34
CA GLY A 85 6.99 -27.16 14.87
C GLY A 85 6.93 -27.23 16.38
#